data_AF-A0A1G8CI82-F1
#
_entry.id   AF-A0A1G8CI82-F1
#
_cell.length_a   1.000
_cell.length_b   1.000
_cell.length_c   1.000
_cell.angle_alpha   90.00
_cell.angle_beta   90.00
_cell.angle_gamma   90.00
#
_symmetry.space_group_name_H-M   'P 1'
#
loop_
_entity.id
_entity.type
_entity.pdbx_description
1 polymer ?
#
loop_
_entity_poly.entity_id
_entity_poly.type
_entity_poly.pdbx_seq_one_letter_code
_entity_poly.pdbx_strand_id
1 'polypeptide(L)'
;MSRLMWKKAIVLAVAAGTALAVPAPAAASSTKPLPLRGGLTLQIPSTWKVVTKGDWTRVVTGACAKPQGPYFTSGCRSFWVLGPKVIKTGHLGVKPYKAAQPFYPTGDLGACPQNGKYVQVHGKPTAIGYRVIGGDRKAHYRSWPGRCVVDATGEHKFFFTQREWFVPRSGILIVDQWRTPGLAAILKSATWSRT
;
A
#
# COMPACT_ATOMS: atom_id res chain seq x y z
N MET A 1 -84.64 22.21 22.58
CA MET A 1 -84.90 21.25 21.48
C MET A 1 -83.68 21.20 20.58
N SER A 2 -83.44 20.05 19.95
CA SER A 2 -82.43 19.76 18.92
C SER A 2 -81.08 19.23 19.39
N ARG A 3 -81.01 17.89 19.46
CA ARG A 3 -79.79 17.08 19.37
C ARG A 3 -79.25 17.20 17.94
N LEU A 4 -77.96 17.51 17.77
CA LEU A 4 -77.29 17.42 16.48
C LEU A 4 -76.33 16.22 16.52
N MET A 5 -76.70 15.18 15.76
CA MET A 5 -75.87 14.02 15.46
C MET A 5 -74.66 14.44 14.63
N TRP A 6 -73.47 13.97 14.97
CA TRP A 6 -72.33 14.00 14.04
C TRP A 6 -71.79 12.60 13.78
N LYS A 7 -71.68 12.29 12.48
CA LYS A 7 -71.38 11.00 11.88
C LYS A 7 -69.91 10.63 12.13
N LYS A 8 -69.66 9.38 12.54
CA LYS A 8 -68.31 8.81 12.62
C LYS A 8 -67.74 8.62 11.21
N ALA A 9 -66.61 9.25 10.92
CA ALA A 9 -65.80 8.94 9.75
C ALA A 9 -64.78 7.86 10.14
N ILE A 10 -64.79 6.74 9.41
CA ILE A 10 -63.78 5.68 9.53
C ILE A 10 -62.64 6.02 8.57
N VAL A 11 -61.45 6.27 9.12
CA VAL A 11 -60.22 6.46 8.35
C VAL A 11 -59.51 5.11 8.27
N LEU A 12 -59.43 4.55 7.06
CA LEU A 12 -58.59 3.38 6.76
C LEU A 12 -57.14 3.86 6.62
N ALA A 13 -56.27 3.47 7.56
CA ALA A 13 -54.83 3.70 7.47
C ALA A 13 -54.19 2.64 6.56
N VAL A 14 -53.66 3.06 5.41
CA VAL A 14 -52.82 2.21 4.55
C VAL A 14 -51.40 2.24 5.11
N ALA A 15 -50.93 1.12 5.66
CA ALA A 15 -49.56 0.96 6.10
C ALA A 15 -48.63 0.73 4.89
N ALA A 16 -47.84 1.75 4.53
CA ALA A 16 -46.77 1.62 3.55
C ALA A 16 -45.57 0.89 4.18
N GLY A 17 -45.34 -0.36 3.77
CA GLY A 17 -44.16 -1.13 4.18
C GLY A 17 -42.90 -0.60 3.49
N THR A 18 -41.98 -0.01 4.26
CA THR A 18 -40.63 0.32 3.79
C THR A 18 -39.82 -0.96 3.65
N ALA A 19 -39.60 -1.41 2.41
CA ALA A 19 -38.64 -2.47 2.13
C ALA A 19 -37.22 -1.97 2.46
N LEU A 20 -36.60 -2.55 3.49
CA LEU A 20 -35.19 -2.35 3.80
C LEU A 20 -34.37 -2.97 2.65
N ALA A 21 -33.78 -2.13 1.80
CA ALA A 21 -32.81 -2.58 0.82
C ALA A 21 -31.58 -3.12 1.57
N VAL A 22 -31.42 -4.44 1.60
CA VAL A 22 -30.20 -5.09 2.11
C VAL A 22 -29.05 -4.69 1.18
N PRO A 23 -27.97 -4.08 1.68
CA PRO A 23 -26.83 -3.75 0.84
C PRO A 23 -26.26 -5.05 0.25
N ALA A 24 -26.17 -5.10 -1.08
CA ALA A 24 -25.56 -6.23 -1.77
C ALA A 24 -24.12 -6.42 -1.25
N PRO A 25 -23.68 -7.66 -0.98
CA PRO A 25 -22.31 -7.91 -0.56
C PRO A 25 -21.37 -7.35 -1.63
N ALA A 26 -20.45 -6.47 -1.22
CA ALA A 26 -19.40 -5.96 -2.09
C ALA A 26 -18.70 -7.16 -2.73
N ALA A 27 -18.73 -7.24 -4.06
CA ALA A 27 -18.11 -8.35 -4.80
C ALA A 27 -16.67 -8.52 -4.32
N ALA A 28 -16.38 -9.65 -3.66
CA ALA A 28 -15.04 -9.97 -3.24
C ALA A 28 -14.16 -10.01 -4.50
N SER A 29 -13.23 -9.05 -4.61
CA SER A 29 -12.30 -9.02 -5.73
C SER A 29 -11.53 -10.34 -5.74
N SER A 30 -11.51 -11.03 -6.87
CA SER A 30 -10.75 -12.27 -7.00
C SER A 30 -9.28 -12.01 -6.66
N THR A 31 -8.69 -12.91 -5.87
CA THR A 31 -7.29 -12.85 -5.48
C THR A 31 -6.52 -14.02 -6.09
N LYS A 32 -5.20 -13.83 -6.24
CA LYS A 32 -4.27 -14.87 -6.64
C LYS A 32 -3.09 -14.94 -5.65
N PRO A 33 -2.50 -16.12 -5.44
CA PRO A 33 -1.29 -16.26 -4.65
C PRO A 33 -0.10 -15.62 -5.38
N LEU A 34 0.71 -14.89 -4.62
CA LEU A 34 2.03 -14.40 -5.01
C LEU A 34 3.06 -15.02 -4.05
N PRO A 35 3.71 -16.13 -4.42
CA PRO A 35 4.81 -16.68 -3.66
C PRO A 35 6.03 -15.76 -3.76
N LEU A 36 6.68 -15.53 -2.63
CA LEU A 36 7.86 -14.69 -2.47
C LEU A 36 8.96 -15.50 -1.77
N ARG A 37 10.16 -14.92 -1.71
CA ARG A 37 11.30 -15.57 -1.05
C ARG A 37 11.02 -15.86 0.42
N GLY A 38 11.76 -16.81 1.00
CA GLY A 38 11.71 -17.12 2.43
C GLY A 38 10.40 -17.74 2.90
N GLY A 39 9.57 -18.25 1.97
CA GLY A 39 8.31 -18.93 2.25
C GLY A 39 7.09 -18.00 2.38
N LEU A 40 7.27 -16.68 2.25
CA LEU A 40 6.16 -15.72 2.31
C LEU A 40 5.26 -15.86 1.08
N THR A 41 3.94 -15.95 1.28
CA THR A 41 2.96 -15.89 0.20
C THR A 41 1.92 -14.81 0.49
N LEU A 42 1.69 -13.93 -0.48
CA LEU A 42 0.66 -12.90 -0.41
C LEU A 42 -0.57 -13.32 -1.24
N GLN A 43 -1.78 -13.05 -0.74
CA GLN A 43 -2.98 -13.08 -1.58
C GLN A 43 -3.23 -11.67 -2.10
N ILE A 44 -2.99 -11.45 -3.40
CA ILE A 44 -3.12 -10.13 -4.04
C ILE A 44 -4.32 -10.12 -4.99
N PRO A 45 -4.98 -8.96 -5.21
CA PRO A 45 -5.99 -8.84 -6.26
C PRO A 45 -5.48 -9.34 -7.61
N SER A 46 -6.27 -10.16 -8.29
CA SER A 46 -5.89 -10.78 -9.57
C SER A 46 -5.60 -9.77 -10.66
N THR A 47 -6.19 -8.56 -10.56
CA THR A 47 -5.98 -7.42 -11.44
C THR A 47 -4.61 -6.76 -11.29
N TRP A 48 -3.90 -6.99 -10.19
CA TRP A 48 -2.55 -6.46 -10.00
C TRP A 48 -1.53 -7.21 -10.86
N LYS A 49 -0.62 -6.46 -11.48
CA LYS A 49 0.43 -7.03 -12.35
C LYS A 49 1.70 -7.24 -11.54
N VAL A 50 2.33 -8.38 -11.71
CA VAL A 50 3.56 -8.74 -11.00
C VAL A 50 4.70 -8.81 -12.01
N VAL A 51 5.79 -8.11 -11.70
CA VAL A 51 7.04 -8.17 -12.46
C VAL A 51 8.15 -8.57 -11.52
N THR A 52 8.83 -9.67 -11.81
CA THR A 52 9.97 -10.16 -11.03
C THR A 52 11.21 -10.14 -11.90
N LYS A 53 12.32 -9.59 -11.38
CA LYS A 53 13.61 -9.61 -12.07
C LYS A 53 14.73 -9.72 -11.05
N GLY A 54 15.53 -10.78 -11.17
CA GLY A 54 16.61 -11.04 -10.24
C GLY A 54 16.09 -11.17 -8.81
N ASP A 55 16.49 -10.25 -7.94
CA ASP A 55 16.19 -10.30 -6.50
C ASP A 55 15.19 -9.22 -6.06
N TRP A 56 14.30 -8.83 -6.97
CA TRP A 56 13.16 -7.97 -6.64
C TRP A 56 11.91 -8.40 -7.39
N THR A 57 10.77 -8.09 -6.78
CA THR A 57 9.44 -8.18 -7.36
C THR A 57 8.75 -6.83 -7.21
N ARG A 58 8.22 -6.30 -8.31
CA ARG A 58 7.36 -5.12 -8.33
C ARG A 58 5.92 -5.55 -8.53
N VAL A 59 5.04 -5.10 -7.67
CA VAL A 59 3.60 -5.35 -7.78
C VAL A 59 2.92 -4.04 -8.16
N VAL A 60 2.45 -3.98 -9.41
CA VAL A 60 1.80 -2.82 -10.01
C VAL A 60 0.30 -2.88 -9.73
N THR A 61 -0.19 -1.85 -9.04
CA THR A 61 -1.56 -1.79 -8.50
C THR A 61 -2.43 -0.73 -9.16
N GLY A 62 -1.92 -0.08 -10.23
CA GLY A 62 -2.61 0.97 -10.96
C GLY A 62 -1.81 1.43 -12.17
N ALA A 63 -1.95 2.71 -12.54
CA ALA A 63 -1.26 3.32 -13.66
C ALA A 63 0.26 3.11 -13.58
N CYS A 64 0.85 2.63 -14.68
CA CYS A 64 2.29 2.44 -14.82
C CYS A 64 2.65 2.18 -16.29
N ALA A 65 3.34 3.12 -16.93
CA ALA A 65 3.78 2.96 -18.32
C ALA A 65 5.01 2.04 -18.46
N LYS A 66 5.89 2.02 -17.45
CA LYS A 66 7.17 1.28 -17.46
C LYS A 66 7.26 0.31 -16.27
N PRO A 67 6.51 -0.79 -16.25
CA PRO A 67 6.44 -1.69 -15.11
C PRO A 67 7.77 -2.40 -14.80
N GLN A 68 8.64 -2.56 -15.81
CA GLN A 68 9.99 -3.12 -15.67
C GLN A 68 11.07 -2.05 -15.39
N GLY A 69 10.70 -0.77 -15.32
CA GLY A 69 11.65 0.31 -15.05
C GLY A 69 12.25 0.24 -13.64
N PRO A 70 13.35 0.96 -13.38
CA PRO A 70 14.04 0.96 -12.09
C PRO A 70 13.16 1.51 -10.94
N TYR A 71 13.64 1.40 -9.69
CA TYR A 71 12.93 1.85 -8.49
C TYR A 71 12.36 3.27 -8.60
N PHE A 72 13.15 4.21 -9.11
CA PHE A 72 12.78 5.61 -9.31
C PHE A 72 11.91 5.89 -10.55
N THR A 73 11.26 4.86 -11.13
CA THR A 73 10.31 5.06 -12.22
C THR A 73 9.06 5.77 -11.71
N SER A 74 8.96 7.07 -11.98
CA SER A 74 7.83 7.90 -11.61
C SER A 74 6.53 7.50 -12.31
N GLY A 75 5.40 7.88 -11.72
CA GLY A 75 4.07 7.65 -12.27
C GLY A 75 3.62 6.18 -12.27
N CYS A 76 4.34 5.31 -11.55
CA CYS A 76 4.03 3.89 -11.51
C CYS A 76 3.55 3.45 -10.12
N ARG A 77 2.21 3.40 -9.96
CA ARG A 77 1.53 2.97 -8.73
C ARG A 77 1.82 1.51 -8.43
N SER A 78 2.72 1.29 -7.48
CA SER A 78 3.26 -0.04 -7.18
C SER A 78 3.90 -0.08 -5.80
N PHE A 79 4.14 -1.29 -5.30
CA PHE A 79 5.08 -1.50 -4.21
C PHE A 79 6.15 -2.50 -4.66
N TRP A 80 7.28 -2.47 -3.97
CA TRP A 80 8.42 -3.33 -4.22
C TRP A 80 8.56 -4.35 -3.11
N VAL A 81 8.92 -5.57 -3.47
CA VAL A 81 9.45 -6.61 -2.58
C VAL A 81 10.88 -6.83 -2.99
N LEU A 82 11.81 -6.59 -2.08
CA LEU A 82 13.24 -6.54 -2.33
C LEU A 82 13.95 -7.64 -1.54
N GLY A 83 14.86 -8.33 -2.21
CA GLY A 83 15.70 -9.36 -1.63
C GLY A 83 17.10 -8.88 -1.25
N PRO A 84 17.95 -9.77 -0.70
CA PRO A 84 19.25 -9.46 -0.13
C PRO A 84 20.21 -8.69 -1.04
N LYS A 85 20.26 -8.99 -2.34
CA LYS A 85 21.12 -8.31 -3.31
C LYS A 85 20.77 -6.83 -3.41
N VAL A 86 19.49 -6.49 -3.44
CA VAL A 86 19.04 -5.09 -3.47
C VAL A 86 19.17 -4.44 -2.09
N ILE A 87 18.92 -5.18 -1.01
CA ILE A 87 19.09 -4.70 0.37
C ILE A 87 20.56 -4.31 0.66
N LYS A 88 21.54 -5.03 0.09
CA LYS A 88 22.99 -4.72 0.25
C LYS A 88 23.40 -3.37 -0.33
N THR A 89 22.61 -2.78 -1.22
CA THR A 89 22.85 -1.48 -1.86
C THR A 89 21.64 -0.55 -1.72
N GLY A 90 20.81 -0.78 -0.69
CA GLY A 90 19.50 -0.17 -0.52
C GLY A 90 19.48 1.20 0.17
N HIS A 91 20.63 1.82 0.41
CA HIS A 91 20.73 3.11 1.09
C HIS A 91 21.57 4.11 0.28
N LEU A 92 21.41 5.40 0.60
CA LEU A 92 22.13 6.50 -0.05
C LEU A 92 23.65 6.26 -0.03
N GLY A 93 24.30 6.54 -1.15
CA GLY A 93 25.70 6.19 -1.37
C GLY A 93 25.92 4.70 -1.63
N VAL A 94 24.88 3.98 -2.09
CA VAL A 94 24.91 2.56 -2.47
C VAL A 94 25.34 1.66 -1.30
N LYS A 95 24.90 2.01 -0.08
CA LYS A 95 25.24 1.30 1.16
C LYS A 95 24.19 0.24 1.51
N PRO A 96 24.49 -0.73 2.39
CA PRO A 96 23.49 -1.65 2.91
C PRO A 96 22.35 -0.92 3.62
N TYR A 97 21.12 -1.33 3.34
CA TYR A 97 19.93 -0.83 4.02
C TYR A 97 19.94 -1.18 5.50
N LYS A 98 19.51 -0.22 6.32
CA LYS A 98 19.30 -0.36 7.76
C LYS A 98 17.92 0.17 8.09
N ALA A 99 17.14 -0.56 8.89
CA ALA A 99 15.77 -0.16 9.25
C ALA A 99 15.65 1.18 10.03
N ALA A 100 16.78 1.78 10.43
CA ALA A 100 16.82 3.12 11.02
C ALA A 100 16.92 4.23 9.97
N GLN A 101 16.96 3.91 8.68
CA GLN A 101 17.08 4.83 7.55
C GLN A 101 16.13 4.40 6.43
N PRO A 102 15.64 5.33 5.59
CA PRO A 102 14.78 4.97 4.46
C PRO A 102 15.57 4.16 3.42
N PHE A 103 14.86 3.28 2.73
CA PHE A 103 15.34 2.65 1.51
C PHE A 103 15.48 3.69 0.41
N TYR A 104 16.69 3.85 -0.10
CA TYR A 104 17.03 4.89 -1.06
C TYR A 104 18.26 4.47 -1.91
N PRO A 105 18.07 3.58 -2.90
CA PRO A 105 19.16 2.86 -3.57
C PRO A 105 19.82 3.70 -4.67
N THR A 106 20.44 4.81 -4.30
CA THR A 106 21.04 5.77 -5.24
C THR A 106 22.31 6.37 -4.66
N GLY A 107 23.21 6.81 -5.54
CA GLY A 107 24.38 7.61 -5.16
C GLY A 107 24.04 9.07 -4.89
N ASP A 108 22.94 9.56 -5.46
CA ASP A 108 22.51 10.96 -5.42
C ASP A 108 20.97 11.08 -5.30
N LEU A 109 20.39 12.25 -5.53
CA LEU A 109 18.95 12.49 -5.47
C LEU A 109 18.17 11.65 -6.49
N GLY A 110 17.28 10.80 -5.98
CA GLY A 110 16.38 9.96 -6.75
C GLY A 110 15.13 10.71 -7.21
N ALA A 111 14.67 10.38 -8.42
CA ALA A 111 13.46 10.98 -8.99
C ALA A 111 12.23 10.74 -8.11
N CYS A 112 11.33 11.72 -8.06
CA CYS A 112 10.10 11.68 -7.26
C CYS A 112 9.13 10.61 -7.78
N PRO A 113 8.43 9.87 -6.88
CA PRO A 113 7.50 8.83 -7.29
C PRO A 113 6.37 9.35 -8.18
N GLN A 114 5.82 10.53 -7.89
CA GLN A 114 4.70 11.09 -8.64
C GLN A 114 5.12 11.69 -9.99
N ASN A 115 6.26 12.37 -10.06
CA ASN A 115 6.71 13.06 -11.26
C ASN A 115 8.24 13.13 -11.32
N GLY A 116 8.82 12.58 -12.39
CA GLY A 116 10.27 12.44 -12.54
C GLY A 116 11.03 13.74 -12.80
N LYS A 117 10.33 14.88 -12.96
CA LYS A 117 10.94 16.21 -13.04
C LYS A 117 11.44 16.73 -11.69
N TYR A 118 10.99 16.13 -10.60
CA TYR A 118 11.33 16.52 -9.23
C TYR A 118 12.16 15.43 -8.57
N VAL A 119 12.91 15.81 -7.54
CA VAL A 119 13.68 14.88 -6.71
C VAL A 119 12.98 14.66 -5.38
N GLN A 120 13.21 13.52 -4.76
CA GLN A 120 12.57 13.18 -3.48
C GLN A 120 13.52 13.33 -2.30
N VAL A 121 13.00 13.88 -1.21
CA VAL A 121 13.71 14.06 0.06
C VAL A 121 12.86 13.45 1.17
N HIS A 122 13.45 12.56 1.96
CA HIS A 122 12.78 11.94 3.11
C HIS A 122 13.00 12.74 4.39
N GLY A 123 11.96 12.85 5.21
CA GLY A 123 12.02 13.41 6.55
C GLY A 123 12.25 12.35 7.64
N LYS A 124 12.15 12.77 8.89
CA LYS A 124 12.18 11.86 10.06
C LYS A 124 10.96 10.94 10.05
N PRO A 125 11.09 9.68 10.51
CA PRO A 125 10.00 8.72 10.44
C PRO A 125 8.83 9.16 11.32
N THR A 126 7.60 9.07 10.81
CA THR A 126 6.37 9.38 11.55
C THR A 126 5.79 8.15 12.25
N ALA A 127 6.27 6.96 11.92
CA ALA A 127 5.94 5.74 12.65
C ALA A 127 7.15 4.79 12.70
N ILE A 128 7.34 4.21 13.88
CA ILE A 128 8.39 3.25 14.21
C ILE A 128 7.73 2.11 14.99
N GLY A 129 8.05 0.87 14.65
CA GLY A 129 7.66 -0.28 15.47
C GLY A 129 7.75 -1.59 14.72
N TYR A 130 6.86 -2.50 15.08
CA TYR A 130 6.68 -3.78 14.40
C TYR A 130 5.25 -3.89 13.85
N ARG A 131 5.11 -4.57 12.71
CA ARG A 131 3.80 -4.91 12.13
C ARG A 131 3.78 -6.39 11.79
N VAL A 132 2.64 -7.03 12.05
CA VAL A 132 2.41 -8.42 11.67
C VAL A 132 2.52 -8.55 10.16
N ILE A 133 3.18 -9.61 9.72
CA ILE A 133 3.33 -9.97 8.31
C ILE A 133 3.01 -11.47 8.16
N GLY A 134 1.78 -11.87 8.45
CA GLY A 134 1.35 -13.26 8.40
C GLY A 134 1.66 -14.07 9.65
N GLY A 135 0.65 -14.74 10.20
CA GLY A 135 0.77 -15.53 11.42
C GLY A 135 1.30 -14.73 12.60
N ASP A 136 2.31 -15.28 13.28
CA ASP A 136 3.02 -14.67 14.40
C ASP A 136 4.25 -13.82 13.97
N ARG A 137 4.60 -13.83 12.68
CA ARG A 137 5.78 -13.13 12.18
C ARG A 137 5.58 -11.62 12.14
N LYS A 138 6.63 -10.89 12.48
CA LYS A 138 6.65 -9.43 12.52
C LYS A 138 7.78 -8.87 11.64
N ALA A 139 7.48 -7.78 10.95
CA ALA A 139 8.45 -6.96 10.24
C ALA A 139 8.78 -5.72 11.06
N HIS A 140 10.04 -5.26 11.00
CA HIS A 140 10.36 -3.89 11.38
C HIS A 140 9.61 -2.95 10.45
N TYR A 141 8.77 -2.10 11.05
CA TYR A 141 7.95 -1.16 10.32
C TYR A 141 8.48 0.26 10.48
N ARG A 142 8.56 0.98 9.37
CA ARG A 142 8.82 2.42 9.32
C ARG A 142 7.89 3.10 8.33
N SER A 143 7.52 4.32 8.66
CA SER A 143 6.81 5.23 7.76
C SER A 143 7.58 6.52 7.67
N TRP A 144 8.09 6.83 6.49
CA TRP A 144 8.89 8.01 6.20
C TRP A 144 8.03 9.02 5.44
N PRO A 145 7.74 10.21 6.00
CA PRO A 145 7.20 11.30 5.21
C PRO A 145 8.25 11.74 4.20
N GLY A 146 7.82 12.06 2.99
CA GLY A 146 8.68 12.52 1.93
C GLY A 146 8.13 13.75 1.23
N ARG A 147 9.02 14.55 0.67
CA ARG A 147 8.71 15.72 -0.17
C ARG A 147 9.33 15.53 -1.53
N CYS A 148 8.59 15.90 -2.57
CA CYS A 148 9.11 16.09 -3.91
C CYS A 148 9.41 17.57 -4.10
N VAL A 149 10.63 17.88 -4.49
CA VAL A 149 11.14 19.25 -4.59
C VAL A 149 11.78 19.50 -5.95
N VAL A 150 11.80 20.77 -6.37
CA VAL A 150 12.65 21.23 -7.47
C VAL A 150 14.10 21.10 -7.02
N ASP A 151 14.93 20.43 -7.81
CA ASP A 151 16.32 20.14 -7.45
C ASP A 151 17.14 21.42 -7.19
N ALA A 152 17.07 22.37 -8.11
CA ALA A 152 17.84 23.62 -8.04
C ALA A 152 17.45 24.55 -6.88
N THR A 153 16.18 24.56 -6.45
CA THR A 153 15.65 25.56 -5.51
C THR A 153 15.16 24.97 -4.20
N GLY A 154 15.01 23.66 -4.11
CA GLY A 154 14.38 22.99 -2.97
C GLY A 154 12.87 23.27 -2.82
N GLU A 155 12.26 23.97 -3.79
CA GLU A 155 10.85 24.34 -3.74
C GLU A 155 9.97 23.08 -3.71
N HIS A 156 9.09 22.99 -2.71
CA HIS A 156 8.19 21.86 -2.53
C HIS A 156 7.06 21.83 -3.57
N LYS A 157 6.77 20.63 -4.09
CA LYS A 157 5.68 20.39 -5.05
C LYS A 157 4.66 19.36 -4.56
N PHE A 158 5.11 18.24 -3.98
CA PHE A 158 4.22 17.17 -3.51
C PHE A 158 4.73 16.48 -2.26
N PHE A 159 3.80 16.01 -1.42
CA PHE A 159 4.11 15.08 -0.35
C PHE A 159 3.95 13.63 -0.81
N PHE A 160 4.73 12.74 -0.22
CA PHE A 160 4.50 11.29 -0.30
C PHE A 160 4.81 10.63 1.05
N THR A 161 4.55 9.32 1.14
CA THR A 161 4.93 8.54 2.31
C THR A 161 5.49 7.21 1.85
N GLN A 162 6.70 6.91 2.29
CA GLN A 162 7.33 5.62 2.07
C GLN A 162 7.12 4.73 3.29
N ARG A 163 6.32 3.68 3.13
CA ARG A 163 6.07 2.65 4.14
C ARG A 163 6.98 1.47 3.88
N GLU A 164 7.61 0.96 4.93
CA GLU A 164 8.58 -0.12 4.85
C GLU A 164 8.26 -1.23 5.84
N TRP A 165 8.31 -2.47 5.36
CA TRP A 165 8.25 -3.68 6.19
C TRP A 165 9.48 -4.52 5.92
N PHE A 166 10.40 -4.55 6.88
CA PHE A 166 11.64 -5.32 6.78
C PHE A 166 11.60 -6.57 7.67
N VAL A 167 11.83 -7.73 7.07
CA VAL A 167 11.94 -9.04 7.74
C VAL A 167 13.40 -9.51 7.61
N PRO A 168 14.27 -9.24 8.60
CA PRO A 168 15.72 -9.45 8.47
C PRO A 168 16.09 -10.92 8.21
N ARG A 169 15.53 -11.84 9.00
CA ARG A 169 15.83 -13.29 8.88
C ARG A 169 15.47 -13.84 7.50
N SER A 170 14.38 -13.36 6.93
CA SER A 170 13.93 -13.76 5.60
C SER A 170 14.54 -12.91 4.49
N GLY A 171 15.36 -11.90 4.79
CA GLY A 171 15.96 -10.99 3.81
C GLY A 171 14.93 -10.34 2.88
N ILE A 172 13.78 -9.92 3.42
CA ILE A 172 12.69 -9.30 2.65
C ILE A 172 12.52 -7.87 3.12
N LEU A 173 12.51 -6.93 2.17
CA LEU A 173 12.09 -5.55 2.41
C LEU A 173 10.95 -5.20 1.46
N ILE A 174 9.79 -4.86 2.00
CA ILE A 174 8.67 -4.33 1.22
C ILE A 174 8.71 -2.81 1.32
N VAL A 175 8.66 -2.12 0.18
CA VAL A 175 8.67 -0.65 0.10
C VAL A 175 7.49 -0.15 -0.71
N ASP A 176 6.67 0.71 -0.11
CA ASP A 176 5.49 1.30 -0.73
C ASP A 176 5.49 2.82 -0.59
N GLN A 177 5.64 3.51 -1.72
CA GLN A 177 5.61 4.98 -1.81
C GLN A 177 4.24 5.53 -2.22
N TRP A 178 3.28 4.66 -2.50
CA TRP A 178 2.00 4.99 -3.12
C TRP A 178 0.82 4.82 -2.17
N ARG A 179 1.08 4.46 -0.90
CA ARG A 179 0.05 4.13 0.09
C ARG A 179 -0.95 3.12 -0.48
N THR A 180 -0.46 2.07 -1.14
CA THR A 180 -1.28 1.06 -1.81
C THR A 180 -2.45 0.63 -0.91
N PRO A 181 -3.71 0.85 -1.34
CA PRO A 181 -4.89 0.44 -0.59
C PRO A 181 -4.89 -1.06 -0.33
N GLY A 182 -5.26 -1.46 0.89
CA GLY A 182 -5.32 -2.88 1.29
C GLY A 182 -3.97 -3.56 1.53
N LEU A 183 -2.82 -2.98 1.13
CA LEU A 183 -1.52 -3.64 1.26
C LEU A 183 -1.20 -4.08 2.69
N ALA A 184 -1.45 -3.22 3.69
CA ALA A 184 -1.20 -3.58 5.09
C ALA A 184 -2.06 -4.77 5.56
N ALA A 185 -3.30 -4.89 5.07
CA ALA A 185 -4.16 -6.03 5.38
C ALA A 185 -3.68 -7.30 4.67
N ILE A 186 -3.29 -7.21 3.40
CA ILE A 186 -2.68 -8.31 2.64
C ILE A 186 -1.44 -8.84 3.35
N LEU A 187 -0.56 -7.94 3.81
CA LEU A 187 0.65 -8.34 4.54
C LEU A 187 0.30 -8.98 5.88
N LYS A 188 -0.66 -8.42 6.63
CA LYS A 188 -1.10 -8.99 7.91
C LYS A 188 -1.66 -10.40 7.74
N SER A 189 -2.40 -10.65 6.68
CA SER A 189 -3.04 -11.94 6.36
C SER A 189 -2.17 -12.87 5.50
N ALA A 190 -0.90 -12.53 5.27
CA ALA A 190 0.01 -13.36 4.51
C ALA A 190 0.23 -14.72 5.16
N THR A 191 0.68 -15.70 4.39
CA THR A 191 1.04 -17.01 4.91
C THR A 191 2.53 -17.27 4.76
N TRP A 192 3.05 -18.16 5.59
CA TRP A 192 4.42 -18.65 5.50
C TRP A 192 4.40 -20.15 5.38
N SER A 193 5.13 -20.70 4.41
CA SER A 193 5.45 -22.12 4.43
C SER A 193 6.35 -22.41 5.64
N ARG A 194 6.11 -23.54 6.30
CA ARG A 194 7.09 -24.10 7.24
C ARG A 194 8.38 -24.32 6.45
N THR A 195 9.43 -23.65 6.88
CA THR A 195 10.78 -23.79 6.32
C THR A 195 11.53 -24.79 7.18
#